data_AF-A0A8S3WFS0-F1
#
_entry.id   AF-A0A8S3WFS0-F1
#
_cell.length_a   1.000
_cell.length_b   1.000
_cell.length_c   1.000
_cell.angle_alpha   90.00
_cell.angle_beta   90.00
_cell.angle_gamma   90.00
#
_symmetry.space_group_name_H-M   'P 1'
#
loop_
_entity.id
_entity.type
_entity.pdbx_description
1 polymer ?
#
loop_
_entity_poly.entity_id
_entity_poly.type
_entity_poly.pdbx_seq_one_letter_code
_entity_poly.pdbx_strand_id
1 'polypeptide(L)'
;MRPGNTPHRHFVTLAVNENLQPTPDIKSTLLDEDFWSMIEQSTSVLKPIAESIFKLEGNEFNIHKVFMVLRNLKSKLEFVLPRITMLDDDSKENIKTYIEKRVKQCIKPIHYAAYMFDPKSAGIELNQAEETEAMELIYNLAEHCNIDCLADLAKYKAKEGLWSKPFTWKAAEKVNPILWCEHTVPERSDMEDTDDDMLHDAAMEGHMQEDM
;
A
#
# COMPACT_ATOMS: atom_id res chain seq x y z
N MET A 1 -14.13 37.69 28.85
CA MET A 1 -14.00 36.90 27.61
C MET A 1 -12.76 37.38 26.87
N ARG A 2 -11.74 36.53 26.71
CA ARG A 2 -10.54 36.86 25.92
C ARG A 2 -10.79 36.36 24.48
N PRO A 3 -10.71 37.21 23.44
CA PRO A 3 -10.72 36.73 22.07
C PRO A 3 -9.38 36.06 21.76
N GLY A 4 -9.47 34.85 21.21
CA GLY A 4 -8.36 33.97 20.88
C GLY A 4 -7.49 34.54 19.76
N ASN A 5 -6.18 34.41 19.95
CA ASN A 5 -5.16 34.79 19.01
C ASN A 5 -4.95 33.62 18.03
N THR A 6 -5.51 33.70 16.83
CA THR A 6 -5.16 32.79 15.73
C THR A 6 -3.92 33.31 15.00
N PRO A 7 -2.82 32.55 14.91
CA PRO A 7 -1.67 32.98 14.13
C PRO A 7 -2.00 32.83 12.64
N HIS A 8 -2.13 33.97 11.96
CA HIS A 8 -2.14 34.02 10.51
C HIS A 8 -0.84 33.40 9.99
N ARG A 9 -0.95 32.33 9.19
CA ARG A 9 0.15 31.80 8.40
C ARG A 9 0.60 32.90 7.44
N HIS A 10 1.75 33.50 7.72
CA HIS A 10 2.46 34.34 6.76
C HIS A 10 2.92 33.43 5.61
N PHE A 11 2.18 33.44 4.51
CA PHE A 11 2.75 33.08 3.22
C PHE A 11 3.83 34.13 2.94
N VAL A 12 5.10 33.72 2.96
CA VAL A 12 6.19 34.55 2.45
C VAL A 12 6.02 34.61 0.95
N THR A 13 5.37 35.66 0.46
CA THR A 13 5.40 36.01 -0.95
C THR A 13 6.84 36.35 -1.30
N LEU A 14 7.52 35.50 -2.08
CA LEU A 14 8.82 35.82 -2.66
C LEU A 14 8.64 37.08 -3.51
N ALA A 15 9.15 38.21 -3.02
CA ALA A 15 9.12 39.46 -3.76
C ALA A 15 10.07 39.34 -4.96
N VAL A 16 9.52 39.28 -6.17
CA VAL A 16 10.30 39.37 -7.41
C VAL A 16 10.69 40.83 -7.61
N ASN A 17 11.97 41.13 -7.46
CA ASN A 17 12.51 42.46 -7.77
C ASN A 17 12.95 42.47 -9.24
N GLU A 18 12.15 43.08 -10.11
CA GLU A 18 12.42 43.20 -11.56
C GLU A 18 13.69 44.01 -11.88
N ASN A 19 14.22 44.76 -10.91
CA ASN A 19 15.41 45.60 -11.08
C ASN A 19 16.69 44.99 -10.49
N LEU A 20 16.65 43.73 -10.05
CA LEU A 20 17.84 43.05 -9.53
C LEU A 20 18.80 42.75 -10.68
N GLN A 21 19.86 43.56 -10.83
CA GLN A 21 20.95 43.26 -11.75
C GLN A 21 21.84 42.18 -11.11
N PRO A 22 21.94 40.97 -11.68
CA PRO A 22 22.81 39.95 -11.12
C PRO A 22 24.26 40.44 -11.20
N THR A 23 24.97 40.27 -10.08
CA THR A 23 26.39 40.64 -10.00
C THR A 23 27.19 39.85 -11.05
N PRO A 24 28.36 40.36 -11.48
CA PRO A 24 29.22 39.63 -12.42
C PRO A 24 29.54 38.20 -11.97
N ASP A 25 29.73 37.99 -10.66
CA ASP A 25 29.98 36.67 -10.08
C ASP A 25 28.79 35.72 -10.26
N ILE A 26 27.56 36.19 -9.97
CA ILE A 26 26.34 35.40 -10.19
C ILE A 26 26.17 35.05 -11.66
N LYS A 27 26.44 35.99 -12.57
CA LYS A 27 26.38 35.73 -14.01
C LYS A 27 27.41 34.67 -14.42
N SER A 28 28.63 34.74 -13.88
CA SER A 28 29.67 33.76 -14.16
C SER A 28 29.26 32.35 -13.70
N THR A 29 28.72 32.21 -12.49
CA THR A 29 28.25 30.92 -11.96
C THR A 29 27.06 30.36 -12.73
N LEU A 30 26.11 31.21 -13.15
CA LEU A 30 24.95 30.78 -13.94
C LEU A 30 25.29 30.37 -15.37
N LEU A 31 26.46 30.79 -15.89
CA LEU A 31 26.96 30.39 -17.20
C LEU A 31 27.95 29.22 -17.12
N ASP A 32 28.22 28.71 -15.92
CA ASP A 32 29.11 27.59 -15.69
C ASP A 32 28.39 26.26 -15.94
N GLU A 33 28.91 25.44 -16.85
CA GLU A 33 28.37 24.11 -17.17
C GLU A 33 28.51 23.15 -15.98
N ASP A 34 29.57 23.29 -15.17
CA ASP A 34 29.77 22.45 -13.99
C ASP A 34 28.70 22.73 -12.93
N PHE A 35 28.25 23.99 -12.82
CA PHE A 35 27.13 24.37 -11.95
C PHE A 35 25.84 23.66 -12.37
N TRP A 36 25.48 23.69 -13.66
CA TRP A 36 24.25 23.04 -14.13
C TRP A 36 24.32 21.52 -14.03
N SER A 37 25.48 20.93 -14.32
CA SER A 37 25.73 19.49 -14.12
C SER A 37 25.50 19.09 -12.66
N MET A 38 25.96 19.90 -11.70
CA MET A 38 25.70 19.69 -10.28
C MET A 38 24.20 19.77 -9.93
N ILE A 39 23.47 20.74 -10.49
CA ILE A 39 22.03 20.86 -10.27
C ILE A 39 21.27 19.65 -10.83
N GLU A 40 21.60 19.20 -12.04
CA GLU A 40 20.96 18.04 -12.67
C GLU A 40 21.20 16.76 -11.86
N GLN A 41 22.45 16.51 -11.49
CA GLN A 41 22.82 15.35 -10.68
C GLN A 41 22.14 15.41 -9.29
N SER A 42 22.08 16.58 -8.65
CA SER A 42 21.38 16.75 -7.35
C SER A 42 19.89 16.44 -7.50
N THR A 43 19.29 16.97 -8.57
CA THR A 43 17.88 16.73 -8.90
C THR A 43 17.61 15.26 -9.15
N SER A 44 18.53 14.54 -9.80
CA SER A 44 18.37 13.11 -10.09
C SER A 44 18.32 12.23 -8.83
N VAL A 45 18.96 12.66 -7.74
CA VAL A 45 18.94 11.99 -6.43
C VAL A 45 17.72 12.42 -5.61
N LEU A 46 17.42 13.71 -5.56
CA LEU A 46 16.37 14.25 -4.69
C LEU A 46 14.95 14.02 -5.25
N LYS A 47 14.77 14.06 -6.57
CA LYS A 47 13.45 13.94 -7.20
C LYS A 47 12.76 12.60 -6.89
N PRO A 48 13.40 11.42 -7.00
CA PRO A 48 12.78 10.16 -6.59
C PRO A 48 12.29 10.13 -5.14
N ILE A 49 13.06 10.77 -4.23
CA ILE A 49 12.71 10.87 -2.81
C ILE A 49 11.47 11.74 -2.64
N ALA A 50 11.47 12.94 -3.22
CA ALA A 50 10.34 13.87 -3.17
C ALA A 50 9.07 13.24 -3.77
N GLU A 51 9.16 12.62 -4.95
CA GLU A 51 8.04 11.91 -5.58
C GLU A 51 7.49 10.79 -4.70
N SER A 52 8.35 10.06 -3.99
CA SER A 52 7.94 8.99 -3.09
C SER A 52 7.23 9.53 -1.86
N ILE A 53 7.72 10.63 -1.29
CA ILE A 53 7.07 11.34 -0.19
C ILE A 53 5.70 11.83 -0.66
N PHE A 54 5.60 12.59 -1.76
CA PHE A 54 4.32 13.09 -2.26
C PHE A 54 3.29 11.99 -2.56
N LYS A 55 3.72 10.81 -3.02
CA LYS A 55 2.81 9.68 -3.26
C LYS A 55 2.23 9.08 -1.97
N LEU A 56 2.94 9.20 -0.85
CA LEU A 56 2.55 8.62 0.43
C LEU A 56 1.97 9.66 1.39
N GLU A 57 2.41 10.92 1.27
CA GLU A 57 1.98 12.08 2.03
C GLU A 57 0.67 12.61 1.44
N GLY A 58 -0.43 12.01 1.87
CA GLY A 58 -1.78 12.45 1.55
C GLY A 58 -2.78 11.91 2.57
N ASN A 59 -3.98 12.49 2.57
CA ASN A 59 -5.10 12.03 3.43
C ASN A 59 -5.82 10.80 2.85
N GLU A 60 -5.29 10.23 1.77
CA GLU A 60 -5.85 9.05 1.13
C GLU A 60 -5.29 7.75 1.75
N PHE A 61 -6.07 6.68 1.63
CA PHE A 61 -5.67 5.35 2.08
C PHE A 61 -4.57 4.74 1.20
N ASN A 62 -3.30 4.99 1.52
CA ASN A 62 -2.15 4.62 0.69
C ASN A 62 -1.37 3.40 1.18
N ILE A 63 -1.85 2.65 2.19
CA ILE A 63 -1.10 1.54 2.81
C ILE A 63 -0.69 0.45 1.81
N HIS A 64 -1.55 0.13 0.85
CA HIS A 64 -1.27 -0.82 -0.24
C HIS A 64 -0.16 -0.33 -1.20
N LYS A 65 0.05 0.99 -1.32
CA LYS A 65 1.07 1.58 -2.21
C LYS A 65 2.47 1.62 -1.59
N VAL A 66 2.57 1.60 -0.25
CA VAL A 66 3.84 1.80 0.49
C VAL A 66 4.93 0.85 0.00
N PHE A 67 4.60 -0.43 -0.15
CA PHE A 67 5.54 -1.44 -0.61
C PHE A 67 6.19 -1.08 -1.95
N MET A 68 5.37 -0.84 -2.98
CA MET A 68 5.88 -0.53 -4.31
C MET A 68 6.53 0.84 -4.41
N VAL A 69 6.05 1.85 -3.68
CA VAL A 69 6.68 3.17 -3.69
C VAL A 69 8.10 3.08 -3.13
N LEU A 70 8.30 2.41 -2.00
CA LEU A 70 9.61 2.28 -1.37
C LEU A 70 10.55 1.33 -2.13
N ARG A 71 10.03 0.25 -2.71
CA ARG A 71 10.80 -0.64 -3.60
C ARG A 71 11.29 0.12 -4.84
N ASN A 72 10.41 0.88 -5.49
CA ASN A 72 10.76 1.71 -6.64
C ASN A 72 11.75 2.82 -6.28
N LEU A 73 11.62 3.44 -5.11
CA LEU A 73 12.60 4.41 -4.61
C LEU A 73 13.99 3.80 -4.53
N LYS A 74 14.10 2.63 -3.88
CA LYS A 74 15.37 1.90 -3.74
C LYS A 74 15.99 1.63 -5.12
N SER A 75 15.23 1.01 -6.03
CA SER A 75 15.73 0.66 -7.37
C SER A 75 16.12 1.89 -8.20
N LYS A 76 15.36 2.99 -8.13
CA LYS A 76 15.71 4.25 -8.82
C LYS A 76 17.04 4.81 -8.31
N LEU A 77 17.25 4.82 -7.00
CA LEU A 77 18.49 5.35 -6.42
C LEU A 77 19.70 4.43 -6.67
N GLU A 78 19.52 3.12 -6.61
CA GLU A 78 20.55 2.14 -7.00
C GLU A 78 21.01 2.34 -8.45
N PHE A 79 20.09 2.69 -9.35
CA PHE A 79 20.40 2.95 -10.75
C PHE A 79 21.09 4.30 -10.99
N VAL A 80 20.68 5.34 -10.25
CA VAL A 80 21.16 6.73 -10.44
C VAL A 80 22.52 6.95 -9.77
N LEU A 81 22.71 6.49 -8.52
CA LEU A 81 23.88 6.80 -7.71
C LEU A 81 25.24 6.50 -8.36
N PRO A 82 25.45 5.38 -9.10
CA PRO A 82 26.73 5.12 -9.76
C PRO A 82 27.14 6.17 -10.79
N ARG A 83 26.17 6.95 -11.32
CA ARG A 83 26.38 7.96 -12.37
C ARG A 83 26.65 9.35 -11.80
N ILE A 84 26.51 9.52 -10.49
CA ILE A 84 26.74 10.80 -9.81
C ILE A 84 28.23 11.00 -9.64
N THR A 85 28.79 12.02 -10.28
CA THR A 85 30.21 12.36 -10.21
C THR A 85 30.52 13.35 -9.10
N MET A 86 29.54 14.13 -8.63
CA MET A 86 29.76 15.11 -7.56
C MET A 86 30.01 14.47 -6.17
N LEU A 87 29.65 13.19 -6.01
CA LEU A 87 29.76 12.46 -4.76
C LEU A 87 30.92 11.48 -4.83
N ASP A 88 31.72 11.42 -3.77
CA ASP A 88 32.66 10.32 -3.57
C ASP A 88 31.91 9.00 -3.28
N ASP A 89 32.64 7.90 -3.38
CA ASP A 89 32.05 6.56 -3.26
C ASP A 89 31.56 6.26 -1.83
N ASP A 90 32.22 6.81 -0.81
CA ASP A 90 31.78 6.71 0.59
C ASP A 90 30.43 7.39 0.80
N SER A 91 30.23 8.56 0.21
CA SER A 91 28.97 9.32 0.24
C SER A 91 27.85 8.59 -0.48
N LYS A 92 28.14 7.98 -1.64
CA LYS A 92 27.16 7.15 -2.36
C LYS A 92 26.75 5.95 -1.52
N GLU A 93 27.71 5.28 -0.88
CA GLU A 93 27.44 4.10 -0.07
C GLU A 93 26.66 4.45 1.21
N ASN A 94 26.96 5.58 1.82
CA ASN A 94 26.17 6.13 2.92
C ASN A 94 24.71 6.36 2.50
N ILE A 95 24.46 6.98 1.33
CA ILE A 95 23.10 7.19 0.83
C ILE A 95 22.37 5.85 0.65
N LYS A 96 23.00 4.86 0.01
CA LYS A 96 22.39 3.53 -0.13
C LYS A 96 22.03 2.94 1.23
N THR A 97 22.97 2.93 2.17
CA THR A 97 22.78 2.40 3.52
C THR A 97 21.60 3.08 4.24
N TYR A 98 21.51 4.42 4.15
CA TYR A 98 20.40 5.16 4.75
C TYR A 98 19.05 4.81 4.12
N ILE A 99 18.99 4.67 2.79
CA ILE A 99 17.77 4.28 2.08
C ILE A 99 17.35 2.87 2.47
N GLU A 100 18.27 1.90 2.46
CA GLU A 100 17.97 0.53 2.87
C GLU A 100 17.45 0.46 4.30
N LYS A 101 18.10 1.16 5.23
CA LYS A 101 17.66 1.24 6.62
C LYS A 101 16.25 1.83 6.72
N ARG A 102 15.96 2.90 5.99
CA ARG A 102 14.62 3.53 5.97
C ARG A 102 13.57 2.59 5.40
N VAL A 103 13.84 1.95 4.26
CA VAL A 103 12.91 0.98 3.65
C VAL A 103 12.60 -0.16 4.62
N LYS A 104 13.63 -0.76 5.25
CA LYS A 104 13.46 -1.82 6.25
C LYS A 104 12.67 -1.37 7.48
N GLN A 105 12.82 -0.12 7.91
CA GLN A 105 12.09 0.42 9.05
C GLN A 105 10.63 0.71 8.73
N CYS A 106 10.34 1.22 7.53
CA CYS A 106 8.99 1.59 7.10
C CYS A 106 8.14 0.38 6.71
N ILE A 107 8.70 -0.57 5.96
CA ILE A 107 7.95 -1.74 5.50
C ILE A 107 7.75 -2.72 6.66
N LYS A 108 6.55 -3.30 6.71
CA LYS A 108 6.01 -4.19 7.76
C LYS A 108 5.05 -5.17 7.09
N PRO A 109 4.75 -6.33 7.69
CA PRO A 109 3.84 -7.32 7.11
C PRO A 109 2.49 -6.76 6.63
N ILE A 110 1.95 -5.73 7.30
CA ILE A 110 0.69 -5.08 6.90
C ILE A 110 0.76 -4.43 5.51
N HIS A 111 1.93 -3.94 5.10
CA HIS A 111 2.12 -3.36 3.78
C HIS A 111 2.13 -4.44 2.70
N TYR A 112 2.71 -5.62 2.99
CA TYR A 112 2.66 -6.77 2.07
C TYR A 112 1.25 -7.32 1.96
N ALA A 113 0.54 -7.50 3.09
CA ALA A 113 -0.85 -7.93 3.10
C ALA A 113 -1.76 -6.95 2.35
N ALA A 114 -1.62 -5.64 2.58
CA ALA A 114 -2.39 -4.63 1.85
C ALA A 114 -2.10 -4.64 0.34
N TYR A 115 -0.83 -4.82 -0.06
CA TYR A 115 -0.45 -4.95 -1.47
C TYR A 115 -0.93 -6.27 -2.11
N MET A 116 -1.05 -7.33 -1.32
CA MET A 116 -1.60 -8.62 -1.74
C MET A 116 -3.12 -8.51 -2.01
N PHE A 117 -3.84 -7.80 -1.15
CA PHE A 117 -5.28 -7.62 -1.27
C PHE A 117 -5.71 -6.55 -2.27
N ASP A 118 -4.86 -5.59 -2.62
CA ASP A 118 -5.18 -4.63 -3.67
C ASP A 118 -5.35 -5.38 -5.00
N PRO A 119 -6.56 -5.36 -5.61
CA PRO A 119 -6.81 -6.10 -6.84
C PRO A 119 -5.98 -5.63 -8.03
N LYS A 120 -5.45 -4.40 -7.98
CA LYS A 120 -4.60 -3.83 -9.04
C LYS A 120 -3.22 -4.46 -9.06
N SER A 121 -2.72 -4.86 -7.90
CA SER A 121 -1.43 -5.53 -7.76
C SER A 121 -1.55 -7.04 -7.60
N ALA A 122 -2.56 -7.50 -6.86
CA ALA A 122 -2.77 -8.88 -6.46
C ALA A 122 -1.49 -9.54 -5.91
N GLY A 123 -0.64 -8.76 -5.23
CA GLY A 123 0.63 -9.23 -4.67
C GLY A 123 1.70 -9.62 -5.69
N ILE A 124 1.55 -9.34 -6.99
CA ILE A 124 2.39 -9.91 -8.06
C ILE A 124 3.91 -9.66 -7.94
N GLU A 125 4.30 -8.61 -7.21
CA GLU A 125 5.71 -8.22 -7.00
C GLU A 125 6.30 -8.73 -5.67
N LEU A 126 5.49 -9.38 -4.82
CA LEU A 126 5.98 -9.95 -3.57
C LEU A 126 6.85 -11.16 -3.86
N ASN A 127 7.96 -11.28 -3.14
CA ASN A 127 8.72 -12.52 -3.12
C ASN A 127 8.12 -13.51 -2.09
N GLN A 128 8.60 -14.75 -2.08
CA GLN A 128 8.06 -15.80 -1.20
C GLN A 128 8.12 -15.45 0.29
N ALA A 129 9.18 -14.79 0.76
CA ALA A 129 9.28 -14.39 2.16
C ALA A 129 8.27 -13.28 2.51
N GLU A 130 8.14 -12.27 1.63
CA GLU A 130 7.16 -11.18 1.77
C GLU A 130 5.72 -11.72 1.72
N GLU A 131 5.43 -12.68 0.84
CA GLU A 131 4.14 -13.37 0.79
C GLU A 131 3.86 -14.16 2.06
N THR A 132 4.86 -14.84 2.62
CA THR A 132 4.71 -15.62 3.86
C THR A 132 4.38 -14.70 5.04
N GLU A 133 5.12 -13.59 5.19
CA GLU A 133 4.84 -12.58 6.22
C GLU A 133 3.44 -11.97 6.06
N ALA A 134 3.00 -11.72 4.83
CA ALA A 134 1.64 -11.25 4.56
C ALA A 134 0.58 -12.26 5.00
N MET A 135 0.73 -13.53 4.61
CA MET A 135 -0.22 -14.59 4.94
C MET A 135 -0.28 -14.86 6.45
N GLU A 136 0.87 -14.86 7.14
CA GLU A 136 0.94 -15.02 8.59
C GLU A 136 0.20 -13.89 9.31
N LEU A 137 0.40 -12.63 8.90
CA LEU A 137 -0.35 -11.52 9.47
C LEU A 137 -1.86 -11.68 9.25
N ILE A 138 -2.28 -12.06 8.04
CA ILE A 138 -3.71 -12.22 7.72
C ILE A 138 -4.32 -13.33 8.56
N TYR A 139 -3.63 -14.46 8.70
CA TYR A 139 -4.05 -15.57 9.55
C TYR A 139 -4.25 -15.10 11.01
N ASN A 140 -3.25 -14.42 11.57
CA ASN A 140 -3.31 -13.94 12.96
C ASN A 140 -4.45 -12.94 13.18
N LEU A 141 -4.71 -12.05 12.21
CA LEU A 141 -5.82 -11.10 12.28
C LEU A 141 -7.18 -11.80 12.15
N ALA A 142 -7.29 -12.76 11.24
CA ALA A 142 -8.49 -13.56 11.04
C ALA A 142 -8.85 -14.36 12.29
N GLU A 143 -7.86 -15.02 12.90
CA GLU A 143 -8.03 -15.72 14.17
C GLU A 143 -8.45 -14.77 15.30
N HIS A 144 -7.78 -13.62 15.45
CA HIS A 144 -8.10 -12.63 16.47
C HIS A 144 -9.51 -12.04 16.32
N CYS A 145 -9.96 -11.86 15.08
CA CYS A 145 -11.29 -11.34 14.77
C CYS A 145 -12.37 -12.42 14.63
N ASN A 146 -12.02 -13.72 14.80
CA ASN A 146 -12.90 -14.86 14.57
C ASN A 146 -13.56 -14.86 13.17
N ILE A 147 -12.77 -14.53 12.14
CA ILE A 147 -13.21 -14.49 10.74
C ILE A 147 -12.64 -15.70 10.02
N ASP A 148 -13.50 -16.51 9.42
CA ASP A 148 -13.08 -17.59 8.51
C ASP A 148 -12.96 -17.06 7.07
N CYS A 149 -11.74 -16.65 6.69
CA CYS A 149 -11.44 -16.08 5.37
C CYS A 149 -10.36 -16.84 4.58
N LEU A 150 -9.76 -17.91 5.16
CA LEU A 150 -8.60 -18.57 4.56
C LEU A 150 -8.93 -19.27 3.24
N ALA A 151 -10.10 -19.92 3.15
CA ALA A 151 -10.55 -20.57 1.92
C ALA A 151 -10.79 -19.55 0.80
N ASP A 152 -11.37 -18.39 1.11
CA ASP A 152 -11.65 -17.36 0.13
C ASP A 152 -10.38 -16.60 -0.28
N LEU A 153 -9.44 -16.41 0.65
CA LEU A 153 -8.10 -15.91 0.35
C LEU A 153 -7.35 -16.86 -0.60
N ALA A 154 -7.42 -18.18 -0.36
CA ALA A 154 -6.82 -19.17 -1.25
C ALA A 154 -7.41 -19.09 -2.66
N LYS A 155 -8.74 -19.00 -2.80
CA LYS A 155 -9.43 -18.82 -4.09
C LYS A 155 -9.05 -17.50 -4.76
N TYR A 156 -8.93 -16.40 -4.01
CA TYR A 156 -8.50 -15.10 -4.51
C TYR A 156 -7.10 -15.19 -5.11
N LYS A 157 -6.13 -15.75 -4.37
CA LYS A 157 -4.75 -15.93 -4.84
C LYS A 157 -4.66 -16.88 -6.05
N ALA A 158 -5.43 -17.96 -6.04
CA ALA A 158 -5.46 -18.93 -7.13
C ALA A 158 -6.25 -18.43 -8.36
N LYS A 159 -6.91 -17.26 -8.27
CA LYS A 159 -7.84 -16.73 -9.28
C LYS A 159 -8.92 -17.74 -9.65
N GLU A 160 -9.51 -18.38 -8.65
CA GLU A 160 -10.56 -19.38 -8.79
C GLU A 160 -11.96 -18.78 -8.56
N GLY A 161 -13.01 -19.50 -8.98
CA GLY A 161 -14.39 -19.09 -8.78
C GLY A 161 -14.70 -17.72 -9.39
N LEU A 162 -15.22 -16.78 -8.59
CA LEU A 162 -15.51 -15.41 -9.02
C LEU A 162 -14.25 -14.65 -9.47
N TRP A 163 -13.10 -14.95 -8.85
CA TRP A 163 -11.81 -14.32 -9.14
C TRP A 163 -11.19 -14.81 -10.46
N SER A 164 -11.70 -15.90 -11.04
CA SER A 164 -11.32 -16.34 -12.39
C SER A 164 -11.88 -15.43 -13.49
N LYS A 165 -12.89 -14.61 -13.17
CA LYS A 165 -13.64 -13.86 -14.17
C LYS A 165 -13.02 -12.50 -14.45
N PRO A 166 -12.71 -12.16 -15.72
CA PRO A 166 -12.08 -10.87 -16.06
C PRO A 166 -12.90 -9.63 -15.65
N PHE A 167 -14.23 -9.73 -15.59
CA PHE A 167 -15.07 -8.60 -15.21
C PHE A 167 -14.86 -8.19 -13.74
N THR A 168 -14.54 -9.14 -12.85
CA THR A 168 -14.27 -8.90 -11.42
C THR A 168 -13.10 -7.93 -11.28
N TRP A 169 -11.99 -8.19 -11.97
CA TRP A 169 -10.80 -7.35 -11.95
C TRP A 169 -11.03 -5.99 -12.63
N LYS A 170 -11.76 -5.96 -13.75
CA LYS A 170 -12.14 -4.70 -14.42
C LYS A 170 -13.02 -3.81 -13.55
N ALA A 171 -13.88 -4.40 -12.72
CA ALA A 171 -14.66 -3.64 -11.74
C ALA A 171 -13.74 -3.10 -10.64
N ALA A 172 -12.82 -3.93 -10.14
CA ALA A 172 -11.88 -3.56 -9.09
C ALA A 172 -10.95 -2.39 -9.46
N GLU A 173 -10.57 -2.27 -10.73
CA GLU A 173 -9.77 -1.14 -11.23
C GLU A 173 -10.41 0.23 -10.94
N LYS A 174 -11.75 0.28 -10.93
CA LYS A 174 -12.54 1.50 -10.79
C LYS A 174 -12.90 1.86 -9.34
N VAL A 175 -12.64 0.96 -8.40
CA VAL A 175 -13.04 1.11 -6.99
C VAL A 175 -11.81 1.38 -6.14
N ASN A 176 -11.99 2.14 -5.05
CA ASN A 176 -10.92 2.31 -4.06
C ASN A 176 -10.61 0.95 -3.41
N PRO A 177 -9.33 0.53 -3.25
CA PRO A 177 -9.00 -0.78 -2.70
C PRO A 177 -9.60 -1.09 -1.32
N ILE A 178 -9.83 -0.08 -0.47
CA ILE A 178 -10.50 -0.29 0.82
C ILE A 178 -11.99 -0.60 0.62
N LEU A 179 -12.67 0.18 -0.22
CA LEU A 179 -14.08 -0.03 -0.54
C LEU A 179 -14.32 -1.35 -1.28
N TRP A 180 -13.34 -1.78 -2.07
CA TRP A 180 -13.37 -3.09 -2.73
C TRP A 180 -13.50 -4.22 -1.70
N CYS A 181 -12.68 -4.19 -0.65
CA CYS A 181 -12.73 -5.22 0.40
C CYS A 181 -14.04 -5.19 1.19
N GLU A 182 -14.63 -4.02 1.39
CA GLU A 182 -15.91 -3.87 2.11
C GLU A 182 -17.09 -4.47 1.33
N HIS A 183 -17.11 -4.34 0.01
CA HIS A 183 -18.24 -4.79 -0.82
C HIS A 183 -18.08 -6.20 -1.41
N THR A 184 -16.93 -6.84 -1.25
CA THR A 184 -16.68 -8.21 -1.73
C THR A 184 -16.86 -9.29 -0.68
N VAL A 185 -17.04 -8.93 0.59
CA VAL A 185 -17.46 -9.87 1.64
C VAL A 185 -18.99 -9.93 1.59
N PRO A 186 -19.60 -11.08 1.25
CA PRO A 186 -21.04 -11.23 1.43
C PRO A 186 -21.34 -11.01 2.92
N GLU A 187 -22.32 -10.17 3.25
CA GLU A 187 -22.95 -10.24 4.56
C GLU A 187 -23.33 -11.72 4.76
N ARG A 188 -22.72 -12.40 5.73
CA ARG A 188 -23.23 -13.68 6.18
C ARG A 188 -24.62 -13.37 6.70
N SER A 189 -25.64 -13.63 5.89
CA SER A 189 -26.98 -13.80 6.39
C SER A 189 -26.88 -14.90 7.41
N ASP A 190 -27.05 -14.54 8.68
CA ASP A 190 -27.21 -15.47 9.78
C ASP A 190 -28.30 -16.47 9.35
N MET A 191 -27.86 -17.67 8.98
CA MET A 191 -28.74 -18.79 8.77
C MET A 191 -29.00 -19.37 10.17
N GLU A 192 -29.72 -18.59 10.98
CA GLU A 192 -30.39 -19.10 12.18
C GLU A 192 -31.77 -19.63 11.77
N ASP A 193 -32.05 -20.84 12.25
CA ASP A 193 -33.34 -21.54 12.32
C ASP A 193 -33.97 -21.96 10.97
N THR A 194 -34.32 -23.22 10.71
CA THR A 194 -34.86 -24.29 11.57
C THR A 194 -34.64 -25.66 10.90
N ASP A 195 -34.15 -26.67 11.62
CA ASP A 195 -34.41 -28.09 11.32
C ASP A 195 -34.09 -28.92 12.58
N ASP A 196 -34.80 -28.64 13.67
CA ASP A 196 -34.71 -29.43 14.91
C ASP A 196 -36.11 -29.48 15.56
N ASP A 197 -37.11 -29.99 14.83
CA ASP A 197 -38.45 -30.27 15.38
C ASP A 197 -39.34 -31.14 14.45
N MET A 198 -38.85 -32.27 13.91
CA MET A 198 -39.72 -33.28 13.24
C MET A 198 -39.24 -34.74 13.34
N LEU A 199 -38.71 -35.20 14.48
CA LEU A 199 -38.39 -36.63 14.67
C LEU A 199 -38.84 -37.24 16.03
N HIS A 200 -39.88 -36.70 16.65
CA HIS A 200 -40.59 -37.36 17.74
C HIS A 200 -42.10 -37.32 17.50
N ASP A 201 -42.61 -38.23 16.65
CA ASP A 201 -44.01 -38.75 16.75
C ASP A 201 -44.34 -39.82 15.69
N ALA A 202 -43.52 -40.86 15.57
CA ALA A 202 -43.87 -42.03 14.75
C ALA A 202 -43.25 -43.33 15.27
N ALA A 203 -43.44 -43.62 16.57
CA ALA A 203 -43.15 -44.94 17.11
C ALA A 203 -43.95 -45.18 18.41
N MET A 204 -45.28 -45.24 18.32
CA MET A 204 -46.15 -45.91 19.32
C MET A 204 -47.57 -46.00 18.76
N GLU A 205 -47.81 -46.95 17.85
CA GLU A 205 -49.13 -47.58 17.67
C GLU A 205 -48.97 -48.82 16.78
N GLY A 206 -49.20 -50.01 17.33
CA GLY A 206 -49.17 -51.26 16.57
C GLY A 206 -48.82 -52.52 17.35
N HIS A 207 -49.43 -52.75 18.52
CA HIS A 207 -49.49 -54.09 19.11
C HIS A 207 -50.96 -54.56 19.17
N MET A 208 -51.16 -55.81 18.73
CA MET A 208 -52.39 -56.64 18.77
C MET A 208 -53.44 -56.24 17.73
N GLN A 209 -53.98 -57.12 16.88
CA GLN A 209 -54.32 -58.53 17.01
C GLN A 209 -54.68 -59.06 15.60
N GLU A 210 -54.40 -60.33 15.28
CA GLU A 210 -55.44 -61.34 14.97
C GLU A 210 -54.82 -62.68 14.57
N ASP A 211 -55.18 -63.69 15.37
CA ASP A 211 -55.08 -65.12 15.09
C ASP A 211 -56.06 -65.51 13.96
N MET A 212 -55.56 -66.25 12.96
CA MET A 212 -56.22 -67.45 12.39
C MET A 212 -55.27 -68.23 11.47
#